data_AF-A0A7Y4QA12-F1
#
_entry.id   AF-A0A7Y4QA12-F1
#
_cell.length_a   1.000
_cell.length_b   1.000
_cell.length_c   1.000
_cell.angle_alpha   90.00
_cell.angle_beta   90.00
_cell.angle_gamma   90.00
#
_symmetry.space_group_name_H-M   'P 1'
#
loop_
_entity.id
_entity.type
_entity.pdbx_description
1 polymer ?
#
loop_
_entity_poly.entity_id
_entity_poly.type
_entity_poly.pdbx_seq_one_letter_code
_entity_poly.pdbx_strand_id
1 'polypeptide(L)'
;EETTVTTPAEEKKDESSKQEEKPANKPVVSTGEKEKITTSKPKIELVDPTKDMMEGDSRPLVNHQMAGSPVSISKITVNVLSDNKKYSFHYQFSEGKLLLYGAFDKALYEILEINGETHSVFMFYKEQYYLLDEKQTKTAPLQPITDRELVSKLKEYRGR
;
A
#
# COMPACT_ATOMS: atom_id res chain seq x y z
N GLU A 1 3.09 -63.32 -39.25
CA GLU A 1 4.20 -62.35 -39.26
C GLU A 1 4.19 -61.70 -37.87
N GLU A 2 5.17 -62.04 -37.03
CA GLU A 2 6.28 -61.14 -36.64
C GLU A 2 5.74 -59.86 -35.95
N THR A 3 6.14 -59.45 -34.74
CA THR A 3 7.33 -59.71 -33.94
C THR A 3 7.06 -59.29 -32.49
N THR A 4 7.93 -59.75 -31.61
CA THR A 4 7.99 -59.65 -30.15
C THR A 4 8.58 -58.33 -29.58
N VAL A 5 8.52 -58.21 -28.24
CA VAL A 5 9.35 -57.40 -27.29
C VAL A 5 9.07 -55.86 -27.25
N THR A 6 9.08 -55.09 -26.15
CA THR A 6 9.67 -55.20 -24.79
C THR A 6 8.99 -54.20 -23.84
N THR A 7 8.91 -54.55 -22.56
CA THR A 7 8.48 -53.75 -21.39
C THR A 7 9.66 -52.90 -20.82
N PRO A 8 9.64 -52.33 -19.58
CA PRO A 8 9.60 -50.90 -19.23
C PRO A 8 10.87 -50.37 -18.49
N ALA A 9 10.72 -49.25 -17.76
CA ALA A 9 11.62 -48.63 -16.75
C ALA A 9 12.54 -47.52 -17.32
N GLU A 10 12.98 -46.49 -16.60
CA GLU A 10 12.95 -46.15 -15.17
C GLU A 10 13.29 -44.65 -15.01
N GLU A 11 12.69 -44.06 -13.98
CA GLU A 11 13.15 -42.99 -13.08
C GLU A 11 14.61 -42.49 -13.14
N LYS A 12 14.80 -41.17 -12.96
CA LYS A 12 15.87 -40.52 -12.15
C LYS A 12 15.47 -39.06 -11.94
N LYS A 13 15.06 -38.59 -10.74
CA LYS A 13 15.73 -38.53 -9.43
C LYS A 13 16.88 -37.52 -9.40
N ASP A 14 16.54 -36.35 -8.84
CA ASP A 14 17.22 -35.67 -7.73
C ASP A 14 18.76 -35.74 -7.68
N GLU A 15 19.41 -34.60 -7.96
CA GLU A 15 20.74 -34.29 -7.43
C GLU A 15 20.98 -32.78 -7.30
N SER A 16 20.84 -32.30 -6.06
CA SER A 16 21.86 -31.57 -5.27
C SER A 16 22.56 -30.31 -5.84
N SER A 17 22.34 -29.18 -5.16
CA SER A 17 23.44 -28.33 -4.66
C SER A 17 22.93 -27.43 -3.53
N LYS A 18 23.16 -27.78 -2.27
CA LYS A 18 24.39 -27.56 -1.47
C LYS A 18 24.29 -26.27 -0.65
N GLN A 19 23.77 -26.44 0.56
CA GLN A 19 23.98 -25.55 1.70
C GLN A 19 25.48 -25.39 1.95
N GLU A 20 25.92 -24.14 2.08
CA GLU A 20 27.23 -23.79 2.62
C GLU A 20 26.99 -23.12 3.98
N GLU A 21 27.20 -23.89 5.05
CA GLU A 21 27.41 -23.37 6.40
C GLU A 21 28.78 -22.71 6.45
N LYS A 22 28.85 -21.52 7.06
CA LYS A 22 30.10 -20.96 7.58
C LYS A 22 29.95 -20.55 9.04
N PRO A 23 31.05 -20.67 9.81
CA PRO A 23 31.04 -20.84 11.25
C PRO A 23 31.00 -19.54 12.05
N ALA A 24 30.65 -19.69 13.32
CA ALA A 24 30.73 -18.69 14.38
C ALA A 24 32.11 -18.01 14.47
N ASN A 25 32.11 -16.69 14.69
CA ASN A 25 33.19 -16.03 15.43
C ASN A 25 32.66 -14.78 16.15
N LYS A 26 32.53 -14.88 17.48
CA LYS A 26 32.71 -13.74 18.41
C LYS A 26 34.22 -13.47 18.45
N PRO A 27 34.73 -12.23 18.54
CA PRO A 27 34.53 -11.40 19.73
C PRO A 27 34.44 -9.89 19.43
N VAL A 28 34.01 -9.09 20.40
CA VAL A 28 34.67 -7.84 20.85
C VAL A 28 33.85 -7.29 22.01
N VAL A 29 34.40 -7.49 23.20
CA VAL A 29 34.18 -6.60 24.34
C VAL A 29 35.04 -5.37 24.08
N SER A 30 34.44 -4.17 24.08
CA SER A 30 35.19 -2.93 24.29
C SER A 30 34.42 -2.08 25.31
N THR A 31 34.92 -2.16 26.53
CA THR A 31 34.72 -1.19 27.60
C THR A 31 35.39 0.12 27.17
N GLY A 32 34.64 1.22 27.17
CA GLY A 32 35.15 2.53 26.76
C GLY A 32 34.18 3.67 27.04
N GLU A 33 34.07 4.00 28.32
CA GLU A 33 33.98 5.35 28.90
C GLU A 33 33.37 6.54 28.12
N LYS A 34 32.32 7.13 28.75
CA LYS A 34 31.88 8.54 28.75
C LYS A 34 31.49 9.20 27.42
N GLU A 35 30.18 9.46 27.26
CA GLU A 35 29.75 10.83 26.93
C GLU A 35 28.39 11.17 27.55
N LYS A 36 28.36 12.36 28.13
CA LYS A 36 27.33 12.90 29.01
C LYS A 36 26.28 13.57 28.13
N ILE A 37 25.13 12.91 27.92
CA ILE A 37 24.02 13.49 27.16
C ILE A 37 23.37 14.58 28.02
N THR A 38 23.72 15.84 27.78
CA THR A 38 23.03 16.99 28.36
C THR A 38 21.65 17.10 27.72
N THR A 39 20.63 16.69 28.46
CA THR A 39 19.22 16.90 28.14
C THR A 39 18.91 18.40 28.22
N SER A 40 18.81 19.07 27.07
CA SER A 40 18.19 20.39 26.96
C SER A 40 16.69 20.22 27.22
N LYS A 41 16.27 20.42 28.47
CA LYS A 41 14.86 20.55 28.81
C LYS A 41 14.29 21.73 28.01
N PRO A 42 13.20 21.56 27.24
CA PRO A 42 12.51 22.71 26.67
C PRO A 42 11.96 23.57 27.81
N LYS A 43 12.28 24.86 27.79
CA LYS A 43 11.63 25.86 28.65
C LYS A 43 10.19 25.98 28.17
N ILE A 44 9.27 25.36 28.91
CA ILE A 44 7.83 25.64 28.78
C ILE A 44 7.62 26.97 29.51
N GLU A 45 7.38 28.02 28.75
CA GLU A 45 6.97 29.30 29.31
C GLU A 45 5.53 29.14 29.83
N LEU A 46 5.37 29.24 31.16
CA LEU A 46 4.05 29.29 31.79
C LEU A 46 3.40 30.61 31.38
N VAL A 47 2.44 30.55 30.47
CA VAL A 47 1.56 31.67 30.14
C VAL A 47 0.56 31.80 31.30
N ASP A 48 0.59 32.94 32.00
CA ASP A 48 -0.34 33.26 33.09
C ASP A 48 -1.70 33.67 32.50
N PRO A 49 -2.77 32.85 32.64
CA PRO A 49 -4.07 33.10 32.03
C PRO A 49 -4.84 34.26 32.68
N THR A 50 -4.31 34.88 33.73
CA THR A 50 -4.99 35.96 34.45
C THR A 50 -4.95 37.30 33.70
N LYS A 51 -4.08 37.43 32.68
CA LYS A 51 -3.96 38.66 31.87
C LYS A 51 -5.00 38.82 30.75
N ASP A 52 -5.75 37.77 30.40
CA ASP A 52 -6.71 37.81 29.29
C ASP A 52 -8.17 38.12 29.71
N MET A 53 -8.44 38.42 30.99
CA MET A 53 -9.81 38.70 31.47
C MET A 53 -10.19 40.18 31.52
N MET A 54 -9.33 41.09 31.04
CA MET A 54 -9.63 42.53 31.01
C MET A 54 -9.15 43.16 29.71
N GLU A 55 -9.84 42.89 28.61
CA GLU A 55 -10.11 43.87 27.57
C GLU A 55 -11.08 43.27 26.55
N GLY A 56 -12.23 43.92 26.41
CA GLY A 56 -13.24 43.53 25.43
C GLY A 56 -12.77 43.93 24.04
N ASP A 57 -12.58 42.95 23.17
CA ASP A 57 -12.66 43.16 21.73
C ASP A 57 -13.07 41.88 21.00
N SER A 58 -14.13 42.01 20.20
CA SER A 58 -14.46 41.24 18.99
C SER A 58 -13.94 39.80 18.87
N ARG A 59 -14.74 38.82 19.31
CA ARG A 59 -14.51 37.39 19.05
C ARG A 59 -14.57 37.10 17.54
N PRO A 60 -13.52 36.57 16.88
CA PRO A 60 -13.75 35.79 15.68
C PRO A 60 -14.28 34.42 16.11
N LEU A 61 -15.39 33.98 15.50
CA LEU A 61 -15.81 32.58 15.55
C LEU A 61 -14.63 31.73 15.10
N VAL A 62 -14.02 30.97 16.01
CA VAL A 62 -13.15 29.85 15.65
C VAL A 62 -14.08 28.78 15.08
N ASN A 63 -14.30 28.86 13.78
CA ASN A 63 -14.88 27.80 12.99
C ASN A 63 -13.99 26.57 13.21
N HIS A 64 -14.48 25.57 13.97
CA HIS A 64 -13.91 24.23 13.95
C HIS A 64 -14.16 23.65 12.56
N GLN A 65 -13.35 24.09 11.61
CA GLN A 65 -13.21 23.44 10.33
C GLN A 65 -12.51 22.13 10.66
N MET A 66 -13.30 21.07 10.88
CA MET A 66 -12.80 19.71 10.77
C MET A 66 -11.98 19.69 9.50
N ALA A 67 -10.68 19.41 9.63
CA ALA A 67 -9.77 19.30 8.51
C ALA A 67 -10.26 18.14 7.65
N GLY A 68 -11.19 18.44 6.74
CA GLY A 68 -11.55 17.59 5.64
C GLY A 68 -10.26 17.29 4.94
N SER A 69 -9.87 16.02 4.95
CA SER A 69 -8.78 15.53 4.11
C SER A 69 -9.04 16.10 2.72
N PRO A 70 -8.10 16.83 2.10
CA PRO A 70 -8.33 17.36 0.78
C PRO A 70 -8.66 16.16 -0.12
N VAL A 71 -9.86 16.19 -0.73
CA VAL A 71 -10.25 15.24 -1.77
C VAL A 71 -9.24 15.44 -2.90
N SER A 72 -8.19 14.60 -2.89
CA SER A 72 -7.15 14.67 -3.90
C SER A 72 -7.72 14.00 -5.12
N ILE A 73 -8.03 14.78 -6.14
CA ILE A 73 -8.39 14.26 -7.45
C ILE A 73 -7.19 13.43 -7.92
N SER A 74 -7.39 12.11 -8.02
CA SER A 74 -6.35 11.14 -8.36
C SER A 74 -5.51 11.59 -9.55
N LYS A 75 -4.19 11.53 -9.42
CA LYS A 75 -3.25 11.91 -10.49
C LYS A 75 -3.01 10.78 -11.49
N ILE A 76 -3.52 9.58 -11.18
CA ILE A 76 -3.32 8.39 -12.00
C ILE A 76 -4.13 8.48 -13.29
N THR A 77 -3.45 8.44 -14.42
CA THR A 77 -4.09 8.30 -15.73
C THR A 77 -4.52 6.84 -15.93
N VAL A 78 -5.81 6.62 -16.20
CA VAL A 78 -6.38 5.27 -16.37
C VAL A 78 -6.75 5.03 -17.84
N ASN A 79 -6.28 3.91 -18.40
CA ASN A 79 -6.62 3.44 -19.73
C ASN A 79 -7.35 2.10 -19.65
N VAL A 80 -8.55 2.03 -20.22
CA VAL A 80 -9.34 0.79 -20.26
C VAL A 80 -9.16 0.10 -21.61
N LEU A 81 -8.67 -1.14 -21.57
CA LEU A 81 -8.48 -2.04 -22.71
C LEU A 81 -9.54 -3.15 -22.68
N SER A 82 -10.68 -2.86 -23.32
CA SER A 82 -11.85 -3.77 -23.32
C SER A 82 -11.82 -4.84 -24.41
N ASP A 83 -10.94 -4.71 -25.40
CA ASP A 83 -10.80 -5.61 -26.55
C ASP A 83 -9.85 -6.80 -26.29
N ASN A 84 -9.25 -6.87 -25.10
CA ASN A 84 -8.33 -7.93 -24.75
C ASN A 84 -9.05 -9.26 -24.43
N LYS A 85 -8.97 -10.22 -25.35
CA LYS A 85 -9.59 -11.55 -25.20
C LYS A 85 -8.93 -12.44 -24.14
N LYS A 86 -7.68 -12.15 -23.75
CA LYS A 86 -6.91 -12.97 -22.79
C LYS A 86 -7.23 -12.61 -21.35
N TYR A 87 -7.56 -11.36 -21.07
CA TYR A 87 -7.71 -10.83 -19.73
C TYR A 87 -9.07 -10.14 -19.56
N SER A 88 -9.95 -10.75 -18.77
CA SER A 88 -11.32 -10.28 -18.55
C SER A 88 -11.46 -9.29 -17.38
N PHE A 89 -10.61 -9.41 -16.36
CA PHE A 89 -10.63 -8.55 -15.17
C PHE A 89 -9.24 -8.44 -14.53
N HIS A 90 -8.34 -7.71 -15.19
CA HIS A 90 -6.94 -7.58 -14.78
C HIS A 90 -6.49 -6.12 -14.81
N TYR A 91 -5.33 -5.85 -14.22
CA TYR A 91 -4.67 -4.56 -14.29
C TYR A 91 -3.17 -4.69 -14.53
N GLN A 92 -2.55 -3.57 -14.87
CA GLN A 92 -1.10 -3.41 -14.94
C GLN A 92 -0.75 -1.94 -14.81
N PHE A 93 0.36 -1.63 -14.15
CA PHE A 93 0.97 -0.32 -14.24
C PHE A 93 2.04 -0.31 -15.33
N SER A 94 1.92 0.63 -16.28
CA SER A 94 2.89 0.80 -17.36
C SER A 94 3.01 2.28 -17.72
N GLU A 95 4.25 2.77 -17.85
CA GLU A 95 4.54 4.16 -18.23
C GLU A 95 3.85 5.21 -17.33
N GLY A 96 3.71 4.92 -16.03
CA GLY A 96 3.03 5.80 -15.08
C GLY A 96 1.50 5.86 -15.25
N LYS A 97 0.91 4.91 -15.99
CA LYS A 97 -0.53 4.80 -16.21
C LYS A 97 -1.04 3.47 -15.67
N LEU A 98 -2.30 3.47 -15.22
CA LEU A 98 -3.03 2.27 -14.88
C LEU A 98 -3.75 1.75 -16.13
N LEU A 99 -3.43 0.53 -16.54
CA LEU A 99 -4.11 -0.17 -17.62
C LEU A 99 -5.09 -1.17 -17.01
N LEU A 100 -6.37 -1.04 -17.34
CA LEU A 100 -7.43 -1.94 -16.90
C LEU A 100 -7.86 -2.83 -18.07
N TYR A 101 -7.77 -4.14 -17.91
CA TYR A 101 -8.11 -5.13 -18.94
C TYR A 101 -9.45 -5.78 -18.64
N GLY A 102 -10.42 -5.56 -19.53
CA GLY A 102 -11.75 -6.13 -19.39
C GLY A 102 -12.88 -5.19 -19.73
N ALA A 103 -14.11 -5.70 -19.52
CA ALA A 103 -15.33 -4.93 -19.65
C ALA A 103 -15.57 -4.08 -18.39
N PHE A 104 -14.69 -3.09 -18.18
CA PHE A 104 -14.92 -2.05 -17.19
C PHE A 104 -15.90 -1.03 -17.75
N ASP A 105 -17.00 -0.84 -17.03
CA ASP A 105 -17.93 0.24 -17.33
C ASP A 105 -17.21 1.56 -17.01
N LYS A 106 -16.84 2.30 -18.06
CA LYS A 106 -15.98 3.50 -18.00
C LYS A 106 -16.49 4.61 -17.06
N ALA A 107 -17.73 4.52 -16.60
CA ALA A 107 -18.39 5.51 -15.75
C ALA A 107 -18.56 5.06 -14.27
N LEU A 108 -18.14 3.85 -13.89
CA LEU A 108 -18.54 3.24 -12.60
C LEU A 108 -17.39 2.74 -11.72
N TYR A 109 -16.15 3.06 -12.06
CA TYR A 109 -15.02 2.79 -11.17
C TYR A 109 -14.46 4.08 -10.58
N GLU A 110 -13.92 3.97 -9.38
CA GLU A 110 -13.27 5.07 -8.67
C GLU A 110 -11.86 4.63 -8.26
N ILE A 111 -10.87 5.50 -8.44
CA ILE A 111 -9.52 5.29 -7.91
C ILE A 111 -9.40 6.11 -6.63
N LEU A 112 -8.93 5.45 -5.57
CA LEU A 112 -8.78 5.99 -4.23
C LEU A 112 -7.28 5.98 -3.90
N GLU A 113 -6.69 7.17 -3.80
CA GLU A 113 -5.30 7.34 -3.38
C GLU A 113 -5.26 7.74 -1.90
N ILE A 114 -4.72 6.87 -1.06
CA ILE A 114 -4.54 7.13 0.36
C ILE A 114 -3.08 7.40 0.63
N ASN A 115 -2.79 8.63 1.07
CA ASN A 115 -1.47 9.07 1.48
C ASN A 115 -1.36 8.97 3.01
N GLY A 116 -0.70 7.93 3.51
CA GLY A 116 -0.37 7.75 4.93
C GLY A 116 1.14 7.67 5.15
N GLU A 117 1.57 6.81 6.06
CA GLU A 117 2.99 6.41 6.18
C GLU A 117 3.50 5.79 4.87
N THR A 118 2.61 5.07 4.19
CA THR A 118 2.82 4.55 2.84
C THR A 118 1.75 5.12 1.90
N HIS A 119 2.13 5.34 0.64
CA HIS A 119 1.17 5.61 -0.43
C HIS A 119 0.51 4.29 -0.82
N SER A 120 -0.82 4.28 -0.93
CA SER A 120 -1.58 3.08 -1.32
C SER A 120 -2.74 3.47 -2.22
N VAL A 121 -2.91 2.70 -3.29
CA VAL A 121 -3.92 2.94 -4.31
C VAL A 121 -4.93 1.80 -4.29
N PHE A 122 -6.20 2.16 -4.29
CA PHE A 122 -7.31 1.23 -4.35
C PHE A 122 -8.22 1.57 -5.51
N MET A 123 -8.91 0.57 -6.05
CA MET A 123 -10.01 0.76 -6.98
C MET A 123 -11.30 0.31 -6.32
N PHE A 124 -12.34 1.12 -6.40
CA PHE A 124 -13.69 0.74 -6.07
C PHE A 124 -14.47 0.47 -7.36
N TYR A 125 -15.05 -0.73 -7.48
CA TYR A 125 -15.83 -1.14 -8.64
C TYR A 125 -16.87 -2.19 -8.24
N LYS A 126 -18.11 -2.05 -8.71
CA LYS A 126 -19.22 -2.99 -8.42
C LYS A 126 -19.33 -3.34 -6.92
N GLU A 127 -19.31 -2.31 -6.08
CA GLU A 127 -19.43 -2.41 -4.61
C GLU A 127 -18.27 -3.15 -3.91
N GLN A 128 -17.18 -3.41 -4.62
CA GLN A 128 -16.00 -4.07 -4.09
C GLN A 128 -14.78 -3.17 -4.17
N TYR A 129 -13.84 -3.39 -3.25
CA TYR A 129 -12.54 -2.72 -3.22
C TYR A 129 -11.46 -3.67 -3.70
N TYR A 130 -10.53 -3.14 -4.49
CA TYR A 130 -9.41 -3.87 -5.07
C TYR A 130 -8.13 -3.10 -4.77
N LEU A 131 -7.09 -3.81 -4.32
CA LEU A 131 -5.77 -3.21 -4.12
C LEU A 131 -5.06 -3.10 -5.48
N LEU A 132 -4.47 -1.94 -5.74
CA LEU A 132 -3.65 -1.69 -6.91
C LEU A 132 -2.19 -1.54 -6.48
N ASP A 133 -1.35 -2.50 -6.84
CA ASP A 133 0.10 -2.39 -6.61
C ASP A 133 0.75 -1.65 -7.78
N GLU A 134 1.24 -0.44 -7.52
CA GLU A 134 1.92 0.39 -8.52
C GLU A 134 3.21 -0.23 -9.05
N LYS A 135 3.81 -1.17 -8.31
CA LYS A 135 5.01 -1.92 -8.74
C LYS A 135 4.66 -3.06 -9.68
N GLN A 136 3.37 -3.36 -9.87
CA GLN A 136 2.87 -4.44 -10.70
C GLN A 136 2.99 -4.09 -12.19
N THR A 137 4.18 -4.32 -12.73
CA THR A 137 4.51 -4.08 -14.14
C THR A 137 4.05 -5.19 -15.08
N LYS A 138 3.62 -6.35 -14.55
CA LYS A 138 3.03 -7.45 -15.34
C LYS A 138 1.52 -7.46 -15.17
N THR A 139 0.78 -7.93 -16.16
CA THR A 139 -0.68 -8.08 -16.04
C THR A 139 -1.03 -9.01 -14.86
N ALA A 140 -1.82 -8.52 -13.91
CA ALA A 140 -2.24 -9.25 -12.72
C ALA A 140 -3.77 -9.21 -12.56
N PRO A 141 -4.39 -10.28 -12.04
CA PRO A 141 -5.83 -10.29 -11.80
C PRO A 141 -6.19 -9.32 -10.67
N LEU A 142 -7.35 -8.68 -10.80
CA LEU A 142 -7.91 -7.87 -9.72
C LEU A 142 -8.68 -8.77 -8.76
N GLN A 143 -8.23 -8.82 -7.51
CA GLN A 143 -8.87 -9.61 -6.46
C GLN A 143 -9.53 -8.69 -5.44
N PRO A 144 -10.79 -8.97 -5.05
CA PRO A 144 -11.48 -8.17 -4.05
C PRO A 144 -10.78 -8.32 -2.70
N ILE A 145 -10.66 -7.20 -1.99
CA ILE A 145 -10.16 -7.17 -0.62
C ILE A 145 -11.21 -7.82 0.29
N THR A 146 -10.79 -8.81 1.06
CA THR A 146 -11.66 -9.55 1.99
C THR A 146 -11.50 -9.11 3.45
N ASP A 147 -10.46 -8.33 3.75
CA ASP A 147 -10.20 -7.79 5.08
C ASP A 147 -11.31 -6.81 5.49
N ARG A 148 -12.05 -7.19 6.55
CA ARG A 148 -13.23 -6.43 7.00
C ARG A 148 -12.89 -5.08 7.57
N GLU A 149 -11.78 -4.96 8.31
CA GLU A 149 -11.38 -3.70 8.93
C GLU A 149 -10.95 -2.71 7.86
N LEU A 150 -10.16 -3.16 6.89
CA LEU A 150 -9.73 -2.34 5.76
C LEU A 150 -10.93 -1.89 4.92
N VAL A 151 -11.84 -2.81 4.57
CA VAL A 151 -13.06 -2.45 3.83
C VAL A 151 -13.91 -1.44 4.60
N SER A 152 -14.02 -1.56 5.93
CA SER A 152 -14.75 -0.58 6.74
C SER A 152 -14.11 0.81 6.68
N LYS A 153 -12.78 0.88 6.79
CA LYS A 153 -12.03 2.14 6.68
C LYS A 153 -12.15 2.77 5.29
N LEU A 154 -12.09 1.96 4.23
CA LEU A 154 -12.27 2.43 2.84
C LEU A 154 -13.68 2.94 2.57
N LYS A 155 -14.71 2.31 3.17
CA LYS A 155 -16.10 2.81 3.13
C LYS A 155 -16.25 4.14 3.84
N GLU A 156 -15.68 4.27 5.04
CA GLU A 156 -15.69 5.52 5.78
C GLU A 156 -14.99 6.64 4.99
N TYR A 157 -13.82 6.34 4.42
CA TYR A 157 -13.07 7.30 3.61
C TYR A 157 -13.87 7.77 2.38
N ARG A 158 -14.54 6.86 1.67
CA ARG A 158 -15.35 7.19 0.49
C ARG A 158 -16.65 7.95 0.83
N GLY A 159 -17.18 7.78 2.02
CA GLY A 159 -18.41 8.44 2.46
C GLY A 159 -18.21 9.84 3.05
N ARG A 160 -16.96 10.30 3.19
CA ARG A 160 -16.61 11.66 3.63
C ARG A 160 -16.65 12.64 2.46
#